data_AF-A0A842LLB1-F1
#
_entry.id   AF-A0A842LLB1-F1
#
_cell.length_a   1.000
_cell.length_b   1.000
_cell.length_c   1.000
_cell.angle_alpha   90.00
_cell.angle_beta   90.00
_cell.angle_gamma   90.00
#
_symmetry.space_group_name_H-M   'P 1'
#
loop_
_entity.id
_entity.type
_entity.pdbx_description
1 polymer ?
#
loop_
_entity_poly.entity_id
_entity_poly.type
_entity_poly.pdbx_seq_one_letter_code
_entity_poly.pdbx_strand_id
1 'polypeptide(L)' 'MIVLKIGGSVITEKSSFEKANIGEMRRIAKELSKKRDRLILVHGVGSFGHPHARSIL' A
#
# COMPACT_ATOMS: atom_id res chain seq x y z
N MET A 1 -3.83 -11.02 17.64
CA MET A 1 -3.55 -9.69 17.04
C MET A 1 -2.51 -9.89 15.97
N ILE A 2 -2.75 -9.36 14.77
CA ILE A 2 -1.90 -9.56 13.59
C ILE A 2 -1.38 -8.20 13.14
N VAL A 3 -0.10 -8.14 12.77
CA VAL A 3 0.48 -7.00 12.04
C VAL A 3 0.72 -7.43 10.60
N LEU A 4 0.06 -6.77 9.65
CA LEU A 4 0.23 -7.04 8.22
C LEU A 4 0.89 -5.83 7.56
N LYS A 5 1.96 -6.07 6.80
CA LYS A 5 2.59 -5.06 5.96
C LYS A 5 2.30 -5.32 4.48
N ILE A 6 1.81 -4.31 3.78
CA ILE A 6 1.64 -4.32 2.33
C ILE A 6 2.74 -3.48 1.69
N GLY A 7 3.49 -4.07 0.76
CA GLY A 7 4.48 -3.32 -0.01
C GLY A 7 3.84 -2.22 -0.85
N GLY A 8 4.47 -1.03 -0.92
CA GLY A 8 3.95 0.08 -1.75
C GLY A 8 3.80 -0.30 -3.22
N SER A 9 4.61 -1.25 -3.73
CA SER A 9 4.51 -1.77 -5.10
C SER A 9 3.23 -2.56 -5.40
N VAL A 10 2.50 -3.00 -4.37
CA VAL A 10 1.23 -3.72 -4.53
C VAL A 10 0.08 -2.72 -4.69
N ILE A 11 0.11 -1.64 -3.92
CA ILE A 11 -0.97 -0.65 -3.85
C ILE A 11 -0.69 0.62 -4.68
N THR A 12 0.47 0.69 -5.34
CA THR A 12 0.84 1.81 -6.23
C THR A 12 1.54 1.30 -7.47
N GLU A 13 1.51 2.12 -8.53
CA GLU A 13 2.29 1.87 -9.73
C GLU A 13 3.68 2.50 -9.59
N LYS A 14 4.71 1.65 -9.44
CA LYS A 14 6.09 2.05 -9.11
C LYS A 14 6.73 3.03 -10.11
N SER A 15 6.34 2.96 -11.38
CA SER A 15 6.91 3.75 -12.48
C SER A 15 6.11 5.03 -12.79
N SER A 16 5.00 5.26 -12.08
CA SER A 16 4.11 6.39 -12.28
C SER A 16 4.29 7.37 -11.12
N PHE A 17 4.14 8.68 -11.33
CA PHE A 17 4.14 9.66 -10.25
C PHE A 17 2.79 9.61 -9.51
N GLU A 18 2.82 9.43 -8.19
CA GLU A 18 1.63 9.51 -7.32
C GLU A 18 0.40 8.74 -7.84
N LYS A 19 0.63 7.50 -8.30
CA LYS A 19 -0.43 6.69 -8.89
C LYS A 19 -0.76 5.48 -8.04
N ALA A 20 -1.98 5.49 -7.48
CA ALA A 20 -2.53 4.40 -6.70
C ALA A 20 -3.06 3.27 -7.60
N ASN A 21 -2.86 2.02 -7.18
CA ASN A 21 -3.51 0.86 -7.77
C ASN A 21 -4.83 0.58 -7.04
N ILE A 22 -5.88 1.31 -7.42
CA ILE A 22 -7.20 1.25 -6.78
C ILE A 22 -7.82 -0.16 -6.87
N GLY A 23 -7.55 -0.89 -7.95
CA GLY A 23 -8.04 -2.27 -8.12
C GLY A 23 -7.49 -3.20 -7.04
N GLU A 24 -6.18 -3.21 -6.85
CA GLU A 24 -5.54 -4.02 -5.82
C GLU A 24 -5.92 -3.57 -4.40
N MET A 25 -6.01 -2.26 -4.15
CA MET A 25 -6.49 -1.75 -2.86
C MET A 25 -7.90 -2.27 -2.52
N ARG A 26 -8.84 -2.23 -3.48
CA ARG A 26 -10.22 -2.73 -3.27
C ARG A 26 -10.24 -4.24 -3.05
N ARG A 27 -9.46 -5.00 -3.83
CA ARG A 27 -9.33 -6.45 -3.66
C ARG A 27 -8.82 -6.79 -2.27
N ILE A 28 -7.74 -6.15 -1.84
CA ILE A 28 -7.14 -6.39 -0.53
C ILE A 28 -8.11 -6.03 0.59
N ALA A 29 -8.75 -4.85 0.51
CA ALA A 29 -9.76 -4.44 1.49
C ALA A 29 -10.90 -5.47 1.63
N LYS A 30 -11.37 -6.03 0.50
CA LYS A 30 -12.39 -7.09 0.48
C LYS A 30 -11.92 -8.39 1.13
N GLU A 31 -10.65 -8.75 1.01
CA GLU A 31 -10.11 -9.95 1.68
C GLU A 31 -9.88 -9.72 3.17
N LEU A 32 -9.40 -8.54 3.55
CA LEU A 32 -9.17 -8.18 4.96
C LEU A 32 -10.48 -8.03 5.74
N SER A 33 -11.56 -7.56 5.12
CA SER A 33 -12.85 -7.39 5.78
C SER A 33 -13.50 -8.71 6.24
N LYS A 34 -13.06 -9.86 5.70
CA LYS A 34 -13.54 -11.20 6.10
C LYS A 34 -12.89 -11.69 7.40
N LYS A 35 -11.84 -11.03 7.89
CA LYS A 35 -11.11 -11.43 9.10
C LYS A 35 -11.72 -10.76 10.32
N ARG A 36 -11.80 -11.49 11.44
CA ARG A 36 -12.32 -10.99 12.73
C ARG A 36 -11.22 -10.68 13.75
N ASP A 37 -9.97 -10.95 13.41
CA ASP A 37 -8.82 -10.67 14.27
C ASP A 37 -8.53 -9.17 14.37
N ARG A 38 -8.04 -8.73 15.54
CA ARG A 38 -7.44 -7.40 15.69
C ARG A 38 -6.24 -7.26 14.75
N LEU A 39 -6.31 -6.31 13.82
CA LEU A 39 -5.34 -6.10 12.75
C LEU A 39 -4.68 -4.72 12.86
N ILE A 40 -3.35 -4.67 12.82
CA ILE A 40 -2.58 -3.46 12.52
C ILE A 40 -2.13 -3.58 11.06
N LEU A 41 -2.50 -2.60 10.24
CA LEU A 41 -2.14 -2.55 8.84
C LEU A 41 -1.07 -1.48 8.61
N VAL A 42 0.04 -1.88 7.99
CA VAL A 42 1.13 -1.00 7.58
C VAL A 42 1.24 -1.06 6.05
N HIS A 43 1.57 0.05 5.39
CA HIS A 43 1.89 0.02 3.98
C HIS A 43 3.17 0.78 3.65
N GLY A 44 3.83 0.41 2.55
CA GLY A 44 4.92 1.20 1.98
C GLY A 44 4.41 2.44 1.24
N VAL A 45 5.24 3.47 1.14
CA VAL A 45 4.87 4.76 0.50
C VAL A 45 4.64 4.65 -1.01
N GLY A 46 5.29 3.71 -1.69
CA GLY A 46 5.11 3.50 -3.13
C GLY A 46 5.47 4.73 -3.96
N SER A 47 4.76 4.95 -5.06
CA SER A 47 4.95 6.12 -5.94
C SER A 47 4.62 7.47 -5.30
N PHE A 48 4.03 7.49 -4.10
CA PHE A 48 3.74 8.71 -3.34
C PHE A 48 4.87 9.14 -2.41
N GLY A 49 5.95 8.37 -2.30
CA GLY A 49 7.10 8.75 -1.48
C GLY A 49 8.44 8.56 -2.16
N HIS A 50 8.61 7.51 -2.97
CA HIS A 50 9.88 7.28 -3.65
C HIS A 50 10.33 8.43 -4.58
N PRO A 51 9.44 9.02 -5.43
CA PRO A 51 9.83 10.16 -6.26
C PRO A 51 10.28 11.36 -5.43
N HIS A 52 9.52 11.69 -4.38
CA HIS A 52 9.80 12.83 -3.49
C HIS A 52 11.08 12.65 -2.67
N ALA A 53 11.32 11.46 -2.11
CA ALA A 53 12.53 11.18 -1.35
C ALA A 53 13.78 11.19 -2.23
N ARG A 54 13.66 10.76 -3.49
CA ARG A 54 14.76 10.81 -4.46
C ARG A 54 15.08 12.23 -4.89
N SER A 55 14.10 13.14 -4.96
CA SER A 55 14.33 14.53 -5.36
C SER A 55 14.89 15.43 -4.26
N ILE A 56 15.01 14.93 -3.02
CA ILE A 56 15.55 15.65 -1.85
C ILE A 56 16.99 15.19 -1.53
N LEU A 57 17.53 14.24 -2.30
CA LEU A 57 18.92 13.75 -2.25
C LEU A 57 19.66 14.19 -3.51
#